data_AF-A0A4P6Q6X9-F1
#
_entry.id   AF-A0A4P6Q6X9-F1
#
_cell.length_a   1.000
_cell.length_b   1.000
_cell.length_c   1.000
_cell.angle_alpha   90.00
_cell.angle_beta   90.00
_cell.angle_gamma   90.00
#
_symmetry.space_group_name_H-M   'P 1'
#
loop_
_entity.id
_entity.type
_entity.pdbx_description
1 polymer ?
#
loop_
_entity_poly.entity_id
_entity_poly.type
_entity_poly.pdbx_seq_one_letter_code
_entity_poly.pdbx_strand_id
1 'polypeptide(L)'
;MAPSDANTCNFPGCSRSVPRSSAPGRPPQYCDLPEHTRWRAWRERQRQQEQTDGQAGQDSAAADTAAPTAAPAVATPVSDARLRADELLTRFSVQAEQLAATLGSAREAFAAMTDPAGVEAQVEAARLDAARRVADAESARLEADNRRRAAEASRADADDAAASAVAAAGAAERMADQARTRRDAAESERDGAAADADSARAERAAAHVEYEAGLAQAQHRIDATEHAAEQRVEAERRRAADELAEVRERARAEEAALRERLSEQNRLADAAAERADDAERRAGESRLRAERGEAEAADARGRADDLAAERDRLSAALEQERGAAAEERERHRAELDRREAAAADSLAEAKQDAAARLAAVDDARAQALRRAERAEAQLDEALADLKQMRGLGAAEPAPVPRSDTGGTAGPG
;
A
#
# COMPACT_ATOMS: atom_id res chain seq x y z
N MET A 1 -27.09 -8.01 -91.02
CA MET A 1 -26.21 -9.08 -91.55
C MET A 1 -25.92 -8.71 -92.99
N ALA A 2 -24.65 -8.66 -93.41
CA ALA A 2 -24.25 -8.35 -94.78
C ALA A 2 -24.01 -9.65 -95.57
N PRO A 3 -24.24 -9.68 -96.89
CA PRO A 3 -23.88 -10.83 -97.72
C PRO A 3 -22.36 -11.00 -97.78
N SER A 4 -21.89 -12.24 -97.65
CA SER A 4 -20.46 -12.56 -97.74
C SER A 4 -20.04 -12.72 -99.20
N ASP A 5 -19.34 -11.74 -99.77
CA ASP A 5 -18.65 -11.90 -101.06
C ASP A 5 -17.53 -12.95 -100.91
N ALA A 6 -17.88 -14.20 -101.19
CA ALA A 6 -17.01 -15.35 -101.06
C ALA A 6 -16.30 -15.62 -102.38
N ASN A 7 -15.08 -15.09 -102.54
CA ASN A 7 -14.24 -15.34 -103.71
C ASN A 7 -14.09 -16.85 -103.95
N THR A 8 -14.37 -17.30 -105.17
CA THR A 8 -14.18 -18.70 -105.58
C THR A 8 -12.73 -19.02 -105.93
N CYS A 9 -12.33 -20.28 -105.74
CA CYS A 9 -10.98 -20.77 -105.97
C CYS A 9 -10.57 -20.71 -107.45
N ASN A 10 -9.42 -20.09 -107.78
CA ASN A 10 -8.91 -19.98 -109.17
C ASN A 10 -8.18 -21.26 -109.66
N PHE A 11 -8.74 -22.43 -109.31
CA PHE A 11 -8.30 -23.73 -109.79
C PHE A 11 -9.32 -24.26 -110.82
N PRO A 12 -8.91 -24.73 -112.02
CA PRO A 12 -9.84 -25.21 -113.04
C PRO A 12 -10.84 -26.24 -112.52
N GLY A 13 -12.14 -25.99 -112.70
CA GLY A 13 -13.21 -26.88 -112.23
C GLY A 13 -13.55 -26.79 -110.73
N CYS A 14 -12.91 -25.93 -109.94
CA CYS A 14 -13.24 -25.77 -108.52
C CYS A 14 -14.22 -24.61 -108.27
N SER A 15 -15.37 -24.91 -107.65
CA SER A 15 -16.38 -23.93 -107.23
C SER A 15 -16.36 -23.60 -105.73
N ARG A 16 -15.37 -24.09 -104.96
CA ARG A 16 -15.28 -23.79 -103.52
C ARG A 16 -14.90 -22.32 -103.27
N SER A 17 -15.53 -21.73 -102.26
CA SER A 17 -15.11 -20.46 -101.68
C SER A 17 -13.74 -20.54 -101.02
N VAL A 18 -12.99 -19.44 -101.08
CA VAL A 18 -11.72 -19.26 -100.36
C VAL A 18 -11.97 -18.50 -99.05
N PRO A 19 -11.52 -18.98 -97.89
CA PRO A 19 -11.66 -18.23 -96.64
C PRO A 19 -10.81 -16.96 -96.66
N ARG A 20 -11.35 -15.87 -96.10
CA ARG A 20 -10.60 -14.62 -95.90
C ARG A 20 -9.70 -14.78 -94.68
N SER A 21 -8.39 -14.82 -94.89
CA SER A 21 -7.41 -14.69 -93.81
C SER A 21 -7.55 -13.33 -93.11
N SER A 22 -7.59 -13.31 -91.78
CA SER A 22 -7.71 -12.08 -90.98
C SER A 22 -6.41 -11.26 -90.86
N ALA A 23 -5.31 -11.74 -91.43
CA ALA A 23 -4.04 -11.02 -91.49
C ALA A 23 -4.09 -9.87 -92.54
N PRO A 24 -3.46 -8.71 -92.27
CA PRO A 24 -3.38 -7.61 -93.23
C PRO A 24 -2.55 -8.01 -94.45
N GLY A 25 -3.21 -8.21 -95.59
CA GLY A 25 -2.57 -8.64 -96.83
C GLY A 25 -3.57 -8.89 -97.96
N ARG A 26 -3.06 -9.25 -99.13
CA ARG A 26 -3.91 -9.63 -100.28
C ARG A 26 -4.54 -11.01 -100.01
N PRO A 27 -5.87 -11.17 -100.11
CA PRO A 27 -6.52 -12.43 -99.78
C PRO A 27 -6.04 -13.58 -100.69
N PRO A 28 -5.99 -14.83 -100.17
CA PRO A 28 -5.59 -15.99 -100.94
C PRO A 28 -6.49 -16.22 -102.16
N GLN A 29 -5.93 -16.80 -103.23
CA GLN A 29 -6.62 -17.05 -104.50
C GLN A 29 -7.10 -18.50 -104.67
N TYR A 30 -6.83 -19.36 -103.68
CA TYR A 30 -7.12 -20.79 -103.71
C TYR A 30 -7.62 -21.24 -102.34
N CYS A 31 -8.54 -22.21 -102.33
CA CYS A 31 -9.10 -22.78 -101.10
C CYS A 31 -8.13 -23.80 -100.47
N ASP A 32 -8.41 -24.17 -99.22
CA ASP A 32 -7.56 -24.93 -98.28
C ASP A 32 -7.25 -26.40 -98.67
N LEU A 33 -7.56 -26.81 -99.89
CA LEU A 33 -7.17 -28.10 -100.46
C LEU A 33 -5.68 -28.06 -100.84
N PRO A 34 -4.82 -28.97 -100.34
CA PRO A 34 -3.38 -28.95 -100.64
C PRO A 34 -3.05 -29.17 -102.13
N GLU A 35 -3.99 -29.75 -102.88
CA GLU A 35 -3.90 -29.91 -104.34
C GLU A 35 -4.11 -28.59 -105.10
N HIS A 36 -4.77 -27.59 -104.51
CA HIS A 36 -5.15 -26.34 -105.18
C HIS A 36 -4.10 -25.25 -104.97
N THR A 37 -2.91 -25.44 -105.56
CA THR A 37 -1.83 -24.43 -105.54
C THR A 37 -1.66 -23.74 -106.89
N ARG A 38 -1.08 -22.54 -106.92
CA ARG A 38 -0.84 -21.76 -108.15
C ARG A 38 -0.13 -22.56 -109.25
N TRP A 39 0.87 -23.37 -108.86
CA TRP A 39 1.66 -24.18 -109.78
C TRP A 39 0.87 -25.36 -110.35
N ARG A 40 0.09 -26.07 -109.52
CA ARG A 40 -0.82 -27.13 -110.00
C ARG A 40 -1.92 -26.57 -110.89
N ALA A 41 -2.50 -25.42 -110.53
CA ALA A 41 -3.50 -24.72 -111.33
C ALA A 41 -2.95 -24.16 -112.66
N TRP A 42 -1.63 -23.97 -112.79
CA TRP A 42 -0.97 -23.65 -114.05
C TRP A 42 -0.74 -24.91 -114.89
N ARG A 43 -0.17 -25.97 -114.29
CA ARG A 43 0.03 -27.27 -114.95
C ARG A 43 -1.27 -27.89 -115.46
N GLU A 44 -2.39 -27.71 -114.75
CA GLU A 44 -3.70 -28.19 -115.19
C GLU A 44 -4.20 -27.43 -116.42
N ARG A 45 -3.99 -26.11 -116.48
CA ARG A 45 -4.31 -25.30 -117.68
C ARG A 45 -3.43 -25.66 -118.86
N GLN A 46 -2.14 -25.89 -118.64
CA GLN A 46 -1.24 -26.40 -119.69
C GLN A 46 -1.72 -27.75 -120.23
N ARG A 47 -2.05 -28.71 -119.35
CA ARG A 47 -2.57 -30.03 -119.74
C ARG A 47 -3.87 -29.96 -120.56
N GLN A 48 -4.77 -29.04 -120.20
CA GLN A 48 -6.02 -28.79 -120.95
C GLN A 48 -5.73 -28.17 -122.32
N GLN A 49 -4.77 -27.25 -122.40
CA GLN A 49 -4.37 -26.62 -123.65
C GLN A 49 -3.66 -27.61 -124.60
N GLU A 50 -2.78 -28.46 -124.08
CA GLU A 50 -2.16 -29.58 -124.81
C GLU A 50 -3.22 -30.59 -125.34
N GLN A 51 -4.35 -30.75 -124.64
CA GLN A 51 -5.47 -31.58 -125.11
C GLN A 51 -6.27 -30.90 -126.23
N THR A 52 -6.57 -29.59 -126.14
CA THR A 52 -7.24 -28.88 -127.23
C THR A 52 -6.37 -28.76 -128.48
N ASP A 53 -5.08 -28.47 -128.32
CA ASP A 53 -4.14 -28.34 -129.44
C ASP A 53 -3.89 -29.72 -130.08
N GLY A 54 -3.84 -30.80 -129.28
CA GLY A 54 -3.77 -32.17 -129.77
C GLY A 54 -5.00 -32.64 -130.54
N GLN A 55 -6.21 -32.18 -130.19
CA GLN A 55 -7.43 -32.47 -130.94
C GLN A 55 -7.62 -31.58 -132.18
N ALA A 56 -7.02 -30.39 -132.22
CA ALA A 56 -7.03 -29.55 -133.42
C ALA A 56 -6.02 -30.01 -134.50
N GLY A 57 -5.00 -30.78 -134.12
CA GLY A 57 -3.90 -31.18 -135.02
C GLY A 57 -4.11 -32.46 -135.84
N GLN A 58 -5.23 -33.17 -135.71
CA GLN A 58 -5.43 -34.49 -136.35
C GLN A 58 -6.23 -34.48 -137.67
N ASP A 59 -6.92 -33.39 -137.99
CA ASP A 59 -7.87 -33.34 -139.13
C ASP A 59 -7.29 -32.78 -140.45
N SER A 60 -6.00 -32.46 -140.54
CA SER A 60 -5.46 -31.56 -141.60
C SER A 60 -4.13 -31.95 -142.27
N ALA A 61 -3.82 -33.24 -142.45
CA ALA A 61 -2.52 -33.67 -143.04
C ALA A 61 -2.57 -34.90 -143.98
N ALA A 62 -3.13 -34.76 -145.20
CA ALA A 62 -3.02 -35.81 -146.25
C ALA A 62 -3.27 -35.29 -147.69
N ALA A 63 -2.24 -34.78 -148.39
CA ALA A 63 -2.26 -34.57 -149.86
C ALA A 63 -0.85 -34.42 -150.50
N ASP A 64 -0.74 -34.91 -151.74
CA ASP A 64 0.18 -34.60 -152.87
C ASP A 64 1.71 -34.84 -152.84
N THR A 65 2.23 -35.32 -153.99
CA THR A 65 3.61 -35.78 -154.22
C THR A 65 4.01 -35.79 -155.73
N ALA A 66 5.33 -35.76 -156.01
CA ALA A 66 6.03 -36.29 -157.21
C ALA A 66 6.20 -35.42 -158.50
N ALA A 67 7.13 -35.86 -159.38
CA ALA A 67 7.83 -35.09 -160.44
C ALA A 67 8.34 -36.00 -161.63
N PRO A 68 8.95 -35.49 -162.74
CA PRO A 68 8.81 -36.08 -164.12
C PRO A 68 10.10 -36.53 -164.89
N THR A 69 9.96 -37.09 -166.12
CA THR A 69 10.97 -37.25 -167.24
C THR A 69 10.29 -37.73 -168.57
N ALA A 70 10.92 -37.89 -169.77
CA ALA A 70 11.75 -36.98 -170.62
C ALA A 70 12.12 -37.55 -172.05
N ALA A 71 12.24 -36.68 -173.08
CA ALA A 71 13.21 -36.73 -174.23
C ALA A 71 12.94 -37.62 -175.54
N PRO A 72 13.80 -37.65 -176.62
CA PRO A 72 13.38 -37.38 -178.04
C PRO A 72 14.04 -38.26 -179.19
N ALA A 73 13.89 -37.92 -180.52
CA ALA A 73 14.87 -38.24 -181.62
C ALA A 73 14.54 -37.79 -183.11
N VAL A 74 15.55 -37.27 -183.85
CA VAL A 74 16.07 -37.57 -185.25
C VAL A 74 15.13 -37.74 -186.49
N ALA A 75 15.53 -37.56 -187.78
CA ALA A 75 16.10 -36.46 -188.62
C ALA A 75 16.56 -36.96 -190.05
N THR A 76 16.46 -36.19 -191.15
CA THR A 76 17.01 -36.49 -192.54
C THR A 76 17.20 -35.22 -193.45
N PRO A 77 17.93 -35.24 -194.60
CA PRO A 77 18.70 -34.07 -195.09
C PRO A 77 18.28 -33.41 -196.45
N VAL A 78 19.20 -32.58 -197.00
CA VAL A 78 19.22 -31.81 -198.29
C VAL A 78 18.73 -30.35 -198.22
N SER A 79 17.77 -30.01 -197.35
CA SER A 79 17.58 -28.60 -196.92
C SER A 79 18.71 -28.10 -196.00
N ASP A 80 19.45 -29.05 -195.41
CA ASP A 80 20.40 -28.90 -194.32
C ASP A 80 21.51 -27.85 -194.55
N ALA A 81 21.95 -27.58 -195.78
CA ALA A 81 22.97 -26.56 -196.04
C ALA A 81 22.45 -25.12 -195.88
N ARG A 82 21.18 -24.86 -196.24
CA ARG A 82 20.51 -23.58 -195.99
C ARG A 82 20.02 -23.49 -194.55
N LEU A 83 19.47 -24.59 -194.02
CA LEU A 83 19.09 -24.66 -192.60
C LEU A 83 20.31 -24.42 -191.69
N ARG A 84 21.47 -25.00 -191.99
CA ARG A 84 22.72 -24.70 -191.27
C ARG A 84 23.19 -23.27 -191.43
N ALA A 85 22.93 -22.60 -192.56
CA ALA A 85 23.28 -21.19 -192.71
C ALA A 85 22.39 -20.29 -191.82
N ASP A 86 21.07 -20.50 -191.85
CA ASP A 86 20.13 -19.78 -191.00
C ASP A 86 20.27 -20.17 -189.51
N GLU A 87 20.58 -21.42 -189.19
CA GLU A 87 20.87 -21.92 -187.84
C GLU A 87 22.22 -21.38 -187.33
N LEU A 88 23.24 -21.25 -188.19
CA LEU A 88 24.48 -20.58 -187.83
C LEU A 88 24.25 -19.08 -187.62
N LEU A 89 23.46 -18.41 -188.46
CA LEU A 89 23.09 -17.00 -188.27
C LEU A 89 22.26 -16.78 -186.99
N THR A 90 21.29 -17.65 -186.72
CA THR A 90 20.48 -17.64 -185.48
C THR A 90 21.32 -17.97 -184.26
N ARG A 91 22.26 -18.91 -184.37
CA ARG A 91 23.23 -19.21 -183.31
C ARG A 91 24.20 -18.04 -183.10
N PHE A 92 24.59 -17.34 -184.16
CA PHE A 92 25.43 -16.14 -184.06
C PHE A 92 24.66 -14.95 -183.48
N SER A 93 23.36 -14.79 -183.77
CA SER A 93 22.53 -13.76 -183.14
C SER A 93 22.28 -14.06 -181.67
N VAL A 94 21.92 -15.31 -181.32
CA VAL A 94 21.79 -15.74 -179.92
C VAL A 94 23.13 -15.65 -179.17
N GLN A 95 24.26 -15.96 -179.79
CA GLN A 95 25.59 -15.77 -179.19
C GLN A 95 25.96 -14.29 -179.08
N ALA A 96 25.54 -13.43 -180.03
CA ALA A 96 25.73 -11.99 -179.94
C ALA A 96 24.83 -11.35 -178.87
N GLU A 97 23.60 -11.84 -178.69
CA GLU A 97 22.69 -11.46 -177.60
C GLU A 97 23.22 -11.93 -176.24
N GLN A 98 23.71 -13.16 -176.13
CA GLN A 98 24.36 -13.68 -174.92
C GLN A 98 25.65 -12.93 -174.60
N LEU A 99 26.45 -12.57 -175.61
CA LEU A 99 27.63 -11.74 -175.45
C LEU A 99 27.25 -10.30 -175.06
N ALA A 100 26.19 -9.73 -175.65
CA ALA A 100 25.68 -8.40 -175.30
C ALA A 100 25.09 -8.36 -173.88
N ALA A 101 24.39 -9.41 -173.45
CA ALA A 101 23.91 -9.58 -172.08
C ALA A 101 25.09 -9.76 -171.11
N THR A 102 26.09 -10.57 -171.46
CA THR A 102 27.30 -10.78 -170.63
C THR A 102 28.13 -9.50 -170.53
N LEU A 103 28.31 -8.76 -171.63
CA LEU A 103 28.95 -7.44 -171.65
C LEU A 103 28.08 -6.38 -170.95
N GLY A 104 26.76 -6.54 -170.95
CA GLY A 104 25.81 -5.75 -170.19
C GLY A 104 26.00 -5.94 -168.68
N SER A 105 25.89 -7.18 -168.19
CA SER A 105 26.14 -7.51 -166.78
C SER A 105 27.58 -7.22 -166.35
N ALA A 106 28.58 -7.41 -167.22
CA ALA A 106 29.94 -6.99 -166.95
C ALA A 106 30.07 -5.45 -166.89
N ARG A 107 29.38 -4.71 -167.75
CA ARG A 107 29.30 -3.24 -167.71
C ARG A 107 28.57 -2.75 -166.47
N GLU A 108 27.53 -3.44 -166.00
CA GLU A 108 26.81 -3.11 -164.77
C GLU A 108 27.67 -3.40 -163.54
N ALA A 109 28.37 -4.55 -163.51
CA ALA A 109 29.33 -4.86 -162.45
C ALA A 109 30.51 -3.88 -162.44
N PHE A 110 31.08 -3.54 -163.60
CA PHE A 110 32.10 -2.51 -163.71
C PHE A 110 31.55 -1.14 -163.31
N ALA A 111 30.35 -0.75 -163.74
CA ALA A 111 29.75 0.52 -163.36
C ALA A 111 29.52 0.62 -161.85
N ALA A 112 29.10 -0.46 -161.18
CA ALA A 112 28.97 -0.51 -159.73
C ALA A 112 30.34 -0.51 -159.01
N MET A 113 31.37 -1.13 -159.59
CA MET A 113 32.76 -1.07 -159.08
C MET A 113 33.44 0.29 -159.36
N THR A 114 33.00 1.02 -160.39
CA THR A 114 33.48 2.35 -160.77
C THR A 114 32.41 3.42 -160.54
N ASP A 115 31.57 3.24 -159.53
CA ASP A 115 30.69 4.27 -158.98
C ASP A 115 31.24 4.72 -157.61
N PRO A 116 32.08 5.77 -157.58
CA PRO A 116 32.54 6.36 -156.33
C PRO A 116 31.38 6.77 -155.42
N ALA A 117 30.26 7.26 -155.95
CA ALA A 117 29.15 7.74 -155.13
C ALA A 117 28.43 6.58 -154.42
N GLY A 118 28.25 5.44 -155.09
CA GLY A 118 27.73 4.21 -154.50
C GLY A 118 28.64 3.61 -153.42
N VAL A 119 29.97 3.70 -153.58
CA VAL A 119 30.94 3.27 -152.57
C VAL A 119 31.02 4.27 -151.41
N GLU A 120 31.07 5.57 -151.68
CA GLU A 120 31.06 6.64 -150.67
C GLU A 120 29.78 6.60 -149.83
N ALA A 121 28.61 6.39 -150.44
CA ALA A 121 27.35 6.23 -149.73
C ALA A 121 27.34 5.00 -148.81
N GLN A 122 27.95 3.89 -149.22
CA GLN A 122 28.11 2.70 -148.36
C GLN A 122 29.10 2.94 -147.22
N VAL A 123 30.21 3.63 -147.49
CA VAL A 123 31.21 4.00 -146.48
C VAL A 123 30.63 5.00 -145.47
N GLU A 124 29.86 5.99 -145.90
CA GLU A 124 29.17 6.92 -144.99
C GLU A 124 28.04 6.25 -144.22
N ALA A 125 27.26 5.34 -144.83
CA ALA A 125 26.29 4.53 -144.10
C ALA A 125 26.97 3.67 -143.02
N ALA A 126 28.11 3.05 -143.33
CA ALA A 126 28.90 2.28 -142.36
C ALA A 126 29.54 3.17 -141.27
N ARG A 127 30.01 4.37 -141.61
CA ARG A 127 30.51 5.38 -140.64
C ARG A 127 29.40 5.85 -139.70
N LEU A 128 28.21 6.12 -140.22
CA LEU A 128 27.04 6.53 -139.43
C LEU A 128 26.54 5.39 -138.52
N ASP A 129 26.51 4.15 -139.01
CA ASP A 129 26.15 2.99 -138.18
C ASP A 129 27.21 2.71 -137.10
N ALA A 130 28.50 2.78 -137.43
CA ALA A 130 29.57 2.68 -136.44
C ALA A 130 29.50 3.80 -135.39
N ALA A 131 29.24 5.05 -135.81
CA ALA A 131 29.07 6.18 -134.89
C ALA A 131 27.85 6.00 -133.96
N ARG A 132 26.74 5.46 -134.47
CA ARG A 132 25.57 5.09 -133.63
C ARG A 132 25.93 4.00 -132.62
N ARG A 133 26.54 2.89 -133.06
CA ARG A 133 26.97 1.81 -132.16
C ARG A 133 27.94 2.29 -131.07
N VAL A 134 28.84 3.23 -131.40
CA VAL A 134 29.72 3.87 -130.41
C VAL A 134 28.89 4.72 -129.43
N ALA A 135 28.01 5.60 -129.91
CA ALA A 135 27.17 6.42 -129.05
C ALA A 135 26.25 5.59 -128.12
N ASP A 136 25.64 4.52 -128.64
CA ASP A 136 24.81 3.58 -127.89
C ASP A 136 25.64 2.85 -126.81
N ALA A 137 26.84 2.39 -127.16
CA ALA A 137 27.76 1.74 -126.22
C ALA A 137 28.28 2.71 -125.15
N GLU A 138 28.54 3.98 -125.50
CA GLU A 138 28.93 5.00 -124.53
C GLU A 138 27.77 5.42 -123.62
N SER A 139 26.54 5.50 -124.14
CA SER A 139 25.33 5.69 -123.32
C SER A 139 25.13 4.53 -122.35
N ALA A 140 25.20 3.29 -122.83
CA ALA A 140 25.09 2.10 -121.99
C ALA A 140 26.21 2.01 -120.92
N ARG A 141 27.43 2.45 -121.23
CA ARG A 141 28.53 2.59 -120.26
C ARG A 141 28.20 3.66 -119.20
N LEU A 142 27.74 4.83 -119.60
CA LEU A 142 27.34 5.92 -118.69
C LEU A 142 26.17 5.51 -117.79
N GLU A 143 25.18 4.79 -118.31
CA GLU A 143 24.08 4.22 -117.53
C GLU A 143 24.54 3.12 -116.56
N ALA A 144 25.55 2.31 -116.94
CA ALA A 144 26.14 1.33 -116.04
C ALA A 144 26.96 1.99 -114.92
N ASP A 145 27.77 3.01 -115.24
CA ASP A 145 28.52 3.80 -114.26
C ASP A 145 27.58 4.56 -113.30
N ASN A 146 26.50 5.16 -113.81
CA ASN A 146 25.52 5.86 -112.98
C ASN A 146 24.73 4.90 -112.09
N ARG A 147 24.35 3.70 -112.59
CA ARG A 147 23.74 2.65 -111.75
C ARG A 147 24.71 2.13 -110.70
N ARG A 148 26.00 1.96 -111.01
CA ARG A 148 27.02 1.57 -110.03
C ARG A 148 27.14 2.63 -108.93
N ARG A 149 27.31 3.91 -109.29
CA ARG A 149 27.36 5.04 -108.33
C ARG A 149 26.12 5.12 -107.44
N ALA A 150 24.93 4.91 -108.00
CA ALA A 150 23.68 4.90 -107.24
C ALA A 150 23.62 3.72 -106.25
N ALA A 151 24.12 2.54 -106.62
CA ALA A 151 24.22 1.38 -105.72
C ALA A 151 25.32 1.56 -104.66
N GLU A 152 26.45 2.19 -105.01
CA GLU A 152 27.53 2.56 -104.08
C GLU A 152 27.03 3.59 -103.04
N ALA A 153 26.31 4.62 -103.46
CA ALA A 153 25.68 5.60 -102.57
C ALA A 153 24.60 4.97 -101.68
N SER A 154 23.65 4.22 -102.26
CA SER A 154 22.61 3.52 -101.50
C SER A 154 23.16 2.48 -100.53
N ARG A 155 24.39 1.97 -100.76
CA ARG A 155 25.10 1.14 -99.80
C ARG A 155 25.70 1.99 -98.68
N ALA A 156 26.37 3.11 -98.99
CA ALA A 156 26.92 4.01 -97.98
C ALA A 156 25.81 4.52 -97.03
N ASP A 157 24.66 4.95 -97.57
CA ASP A 157 23.48 5.35 -96.80
C ASP A 157 22.99 4.23 -95.85
N ALA A 158 23.06 2.97 -96.29
CA ALA A 158 22.66 1.80 -95.50
C ALA A 158 23.70 1.41 -94.43
N ASP A 159 24.99 1.49 -94.76
CA ASP A 159 26.09 1.24 -93.83
C ASP A 159 26.12 2.34 -92.73
N ASP A 160 25.87 3.61 -93.06
CA ASP A 160 25.72 4.74 -92.12
C ASP A 160 24.44 4.63 -91.26
N ALA A 161 23.31 4.20 -91.85
CA ALA A 161 22.08 3.93 -91.10
C ALA A 161 22.26 2.76 -90.11
N ALA A 162 22.99 1.71 -90.51
CA ALA A 162 23.33 0.59 -89.63
C ALA A 162 24.26 1.02 -88.48
N ALA A 163 25.30 1.81 -88.77
CA ALA A 163 26.19 2.37 -87.75
C ALA A 163 25.42 3.26 -86.76
N SER A 164 24.50 4.10 -87.26
CA SER A 164 23.61 4.94 -86.44
C SER A 164 22.68 4.11 -85.56
N ALA A 165 22.11 3.03 -86.07
CA ALA A 165 21.25 2.11 -85.31
C ALA A 165 22.03 1.38 -84.20
N VAL A 166 23.25 0.93 -84.47
CA VAL A 166 24.14 0.30 -83.46
C VAL A 166 24.54 1.30 -82.38
N ALA A 167 24.87 2.55 -82.76
CA ALA A 167 25.19 3.61 -81.80
C ALA A 167 23.99 3.95 -80.89
N ALA A 168 22.78 4.01 -81.45
CA ALA A 168 21.54 4.23 -80.71
C ALA A 168 21.19 3.06 -79.78
N ALA A 169 21.34 1.81 -80.23
CA ALA A 169 21.13 0.61 -79.41
C ALA A 169 22.08 0.58 -78.21
N GLY A 170 23.38 0.75 -78.43
CA GLY A 170 24.37 0.80 -77.35
C GLY A 170 24.17 1.99 -76.40
N ALA A 171 23.60 3.11 -76.87
CA ALA A 171 23.19 4.20 -76.00
C ALA A 171 21.98 3.84 -75.13
N ALA A 172 20.98 3.15 -75.68
CA ALA A 172 19.82 2.66 -74.94
C ALA A 172 20.22 1.61 -73.89
N GLU A 173 21.13 0.69 -74.21
CA GLU A 173 21.70 -0.28 -73.27
C GLU A 173 22.39 0.42 -72.09
N ARG A 174 23.30 1.37 -72.36
CA ARG A 174 23.96 2.17 -71.31
C ARG A 174 22.97 2.94 -70.43
N MET A 175 21.88 3.47 -71.00
CA MET A 175 20.82 4.12 -70.21
C MET A 175 20.03 3.12 -69.36
N ALA A 176 19.74 1.92 -69.88
CA ALA A 176 19.06 0.87 -69.15
C ALA A 176 19.90 0.34 -67.97
N ASP A 177 21.21 0.15 -68.16
CA ASP A 177 22.11 -0.28 -67.09
C ASP A 177 22.31 0.81 -66.03
N GLN A 178 22.46 2.08 -66.43
CA GLN A 178 22.46 3.19 -65.45
C GLN A 178 21.14 3.28 -64.67
N ALA A 179 20.00 2.99 -65.30
CA ALA A 179 18.71 2.97 -64.62
C ALA A 179 18.61 1.79 -63.64
N ARG A 180 19.11 0.60 -64.00
CA ARG A 180 19.24 -0.57 -63.10
C ARG A 180 20.11 -0.23 -61.89
N THR A 181 21.34 0.22 -62.09
CA THR A 181 22.25 0.58 -60.98
C THR A 181 21.66 1.64 -60.05
N ARG A 182 20.94 2.66 -60.58
CA ARG A 182 20.26 3.66 -59.75
C ARG A 182 19.09 3.08 -58.94
N ARG A 183 18.29 2.17 -59.54
CA ARG A 183 17.24 1.46 -58.82
C ARG A 183 17.85 0.61 -57.70
N ASP A 184 18.86 -0.20 -58.04
CA ASP A 184 19.44 -1.18 -57.11
C ASP A 184 20.12 -0.48 -55.92
N ALA A 185 20.74 0.70 -56.16
CA ALA A 185 21.22 1.59 -55.11
C ALA A 185 20.07 2.12 -54.23
N ALA A 186 19.00 2.65 -54.83
CA ALA A 186 17.84 3.19 -54.09
C ALA A 186 17.05 2.12 -53.32
N GLU A 187 17.02 0.87 -53.81
CA GLU A 187 16.44 -0.27 -53.09
C GLU A 187 17.32 -0.66 -51.89
N SER A 188 18.66 -0.66 -52.04
CA SER A 188 19.61 -0.86 -50.94
C SER A 188 19.53 0.25 -49.88
N GLU A 189 19.44 1.52 -50.29
CA GLU A 189 19.26 2.67 -49.38
C GLU A 189 17.92 2.58 -48.62
N ARG A 190 16.83 2.20 -49.30
CA ARG A 190 15.52 1.97 -48.68
C ARG A 190 15.59 0.85 -47.64
N ASP A 191 16.23 -0.26 -47.96
CA ASP A 191 16.26 -1.44 -47.08
C ASP A 191 17.19 -1.24 -45.87
N GLY A 192 18.28 -0.48 -46.04
CA GLY A 192 19.08 0.03 -44.93
C GLY A 192 18.27 0.95 -44.01
N ALA A 193 17.61 1.96 -44.57
CA ALA A 193 16.77 2.89 -43.80
C ALA A 193 15.57 2.19 -43.11
N ALA A 194 15.06 1.10 -43.67
CA ALA A 194 14.06 0.26 -43.03
C ALA A 194 14.63 -0.50 -41.81
N ALA A 195 15.81 -1.11 -41.96
CA ALA A 195 16.52 -1.79 -40.87
C ALA A 195 16.89 -0.85 -39.72
N ASP A 196 17.42 0.35 -40.03
CA ASP A 196 17.71 1.40 -39.05
C ASP A 196 16.44 1.83 -38.30
N ALA A 197 15.32 1.98 -39.02
CA ALA A 197 14.04 2.32 -38.43
C ALA A 197 13.47 1.20 -37.53
N ASP A 198 13.76 -0.07 -37.83
CA ASP A 198 13.41 -1.21 -36.97
C ASP A 198 14.33 -1.33 -35.75
N SER A 199 15.64 -1.10 -35.87
CA SER A 199 16.54 -1.01 -34.70
C SER A 199 16.08 0.09 -33.75
N ALA A 200 15.84 1.30 -34.28
CA ALA A 200 15.31 2.41 -33.49
C ALA A 200 13.91 2.12 -32.91
N ARG A 201 13.07 1.27 -33.53
CA ARG A 201 11.80 0.80 -32.93
C ARG A 201 12.07 -0.15 -31.76
N ALA A 202 12.97 -1.11 -31.91
CA ALA A 202 13.34 -2.07 -30.86
C ALA A 202 14.01 -1.39 -29.66
N GLU A 203 14.95 -0.47 -29.89
CA GLU A 203 15.64 0.32 -28.87
C GLU A 203 14.66 1.15 -28.03
N ARG A 204 13.70 1.84 -28.68
CA ARG A 204 12.65 2.59 -27.97
C ARG A 204 11.71 1.68 -27.16
N ALA A 205 11.40 0.49 -27.67
CA ALA A 205 10.60 -0.49 -26.94
C ALA A 205 11.34 -1.02 -25.69
N ALA A 206 12.63 -1.35 -25.82
CA ALA A 206 13.46 -1.76 -24.70
C ALA A 206 13.58 -0.66 -23.64
N ALA A 207 13.92 0.57 -24.05
CA ALA A 207 14.02 1.71 -23.14
C ALA A 207 12.68 2.05 -22.43
N HIS A 208 11.55 1.81 -23.10
CA HIS A 208 10.22 1.98 -22.48
C HIS A 208 9.95 0.93 -21.40
N VAL A 209 10.29 -0.34 -21.65
CA VAL A 209 10.17 -1.43 -20.67
C VAL A 209 11.11 -1.23 -19.48
N GLU A 210 12.35 -0.76 -19.71
CA GLU A 210 13.29 -0.39 -18.65
C GLU A 210 12.76 0.79 -17.81
N TYR A 211 12.16 1.80 -18.44
CA TYR A 211 11.52 2.92 -17.75
C TYR A 211 10.33 2.47 -16.89
N GLU A 212 9.43 1.62 -17.42
CA GLU A 212 8.28 1.10 -16.65
C GLU A 212 8.72 0.20 -15.49
N ALA A 213 9.72 -0.66 -15.70
CA ALA A 213 10.30 -1.47 -14.64
C ALA A 213 10.95 -0.60 -13.55
N GLY A 214 11.68 0.46 -13.93
CA GLY A 214 12.25 1.43 -13.01
C GLY A 214 11.19 2.21 -12.23
N LEU A 215 10.10 2.60 -12.87
CA LEU A 215 8.96 3.28 -12.24
C LEU A 215 8.25 2.36 -11.23
N ALA A 216 7.98 1.10 -11.61
CA ALA A 216 7.39 0.11 -10.71
C ALA A 216 8.29 -0.20 -9.50
N GLN A 217 9.61 -0.31 -9.72
CA GLN A 217 10.58 -0.49 -8.63
C GLN A 217 10.65 0.75 -7.72
N ALA A 218 10.55 1.96 -8.28
CA ALA A 218 10.50 3.19 -7.50
C ALA A 218 9.23 3.27 -6.64
N GLN A 219 8.06 2.96 -7.20
CA GLN A 219 6.80 2.92 -6.46
C GLN A 219 6.84 1.90 -5.31
N HIS A 220 7.22 0.65 -5.60
CA HIS A 220 7.36 -0.38 -4.55
C HIS A 220 8.33 0.04 -3.44
N ARG A 221 9.39 0.81 -3.75
CA ARG A 221 10.30 1.36 -2.73
C ARG A 221 9.63 2.45 -1.89
N ILE A 222 8.82 3.33 -2.50
CA ILE A 222 8.02 4.33 -1.79
C ILE A 222 7.06 3.62 -0.84
N ASP A 223 6.19 2.75 -1.37
CA ASP A 223 5.19 1.99 -0.62
C ASP A 223 5.81 1.26 0.59
N ALA A 224 6.95 0.59 0.38
CA ALA A 224 7.67 -0.11 1.44
C ALA A 224 8.26 0.84 2.50
N THR A 225 8.75 2.03 2.10
CA THR A 225 9.26 3.02 3.05
C THR A 225 8.15 3.74 3.83
N GLU A 226 7.02 4.01 3.19
CA GLU A 226 5.82 4.58 3.82
C GLU A 226 5.25 3.59 4.83
N HIS A 227 5.00 2.34 4.44
CA HIS A 227 4.49 1.32 5.35
C HIS A 227 5.45 1.03 6.52
N ALA A 228 6.77 1.03 6.28
CA ALA A 228 7.75 0.95 7.36
C ALA A 228 7.75 2.20 8.27
N ALA A 229 7.41 3.40 7.76
CA ALA A 229 7.23 4.60 8.57
C ALA A 229 5.94 4.53 9.41
N GLU A 230 4.82 4.09 8.83
CA GLU A 230 3.56 3.84 9.54
C GLU A 230 3.76 2.87 10.71
N GLN A 231 4.39 1.71 10.46
CA GLN A 231 4.67 0.71 11.50
C GLN A 231 5.52 1.27 12.65
N ARG A 232 6.51 2.13 12.34
CA ARG A 232 7.33 2.80 13.37
C ARG A 232 6.52 3.83 14.16
N VAL A 233 5.72 4.67 13.50
CA VAL A 233 4.85 5.65 14.17
C VAL A 233 3.83 4.94 15.07
N GLU A 234 3.26 3.83 14.62
CA GLU A 234 2.31 3.03 15.42
C GLU A 234 2.99 2.31 16.59
N ALA A 235 4.21 1.79 16.41
CA ALA A 235 4.98 1.18 17.49
C ALA A 235 5.37 2.21 18.58
N GLU A 236 5.82 3.41 18.20
CA GLU A 236 6.12 4.48 19.16
C GLU A 236 4.86 5.05 19.82
N ARG A 237 3.72 5.12 19.12
CA ARG A 237 2.43 5.47 19.72
C ARG A 237 2.01 4.48 20.81
N ARG A 238 2.21 3.16 20.58
CA ARG A 238 1.92 2.12 21.58
C ARG A 238 2.85 2.25 22.78
N ARG A 239 4.16 2.35 22.57
CA ARG A 239 5.14 2.62 23.64
C ARG A 239 4.77 3.83 24.48
N ALA A 240 4.49 4.97 23.85
CA ALA A 240 4.08 6.18 24.57
C ALA A 240 2.74 6.03 25.31
N ALA A 241 1.82 5.21 24.81
CA ALA A 241 0.56 4.90 25.50
C ALA A 241 0.78 3.97 26.70
N ASP A 242 1.64 2.96 26.57
CA ASP A 242 2.01 2.00 27.61
C ASP A 242 2.80 2.69 28.74
N GLU A 243 3.81 3.50 28.40
CA GLU A 243 4.56 4.35 29.34
C GLU A 243 3.64 5.32 30.08
N LEU A 244 2.71 5.98 29.36
CA LEU A 244 1.74 6.89 29.97
C LEU A 244 0.73 6.15 30.86
N ALA A 245 0.40 4.88 30.56
CA ALA A 245 -0.39 4.04 31.43
C ALA A 245 0.38 3.67 32.71
N GLU A 246 1.65 3.26 32.60
CA GLU A 246 2.49 2.93 33.76
C GLU A 246 2.69 4.15 34.68
N VAL A 247 2.98 5.32 34.11
CA VAL A 247 3.10 6.58 34.86
C VAL A 247 1.79 6.94 35.55
N ARG A 248 0.63 6.70 34.93
CA ARG A 248 -0.69 6.93 35.55
C ARG A 248 -0.97 5.96 36.70
N GLU A 249 -0.66 4.68 36.55
CA GLU A 249 -0.84 3.70 37.64
C GLU A 249 0.13 3.97 38.80
N ARG A 250 1.38 4.34 38.51
CA ARG A 250 2.36 4.75 39.52
C ARG A 250 1.88 5.99 40.28
N ALA A 251 1.41 7.02 39.57
CA ALA A 251 0.85 8.22 40.19
C ALA A 251 -0.41 7.93 41.02
N ARG A 252 -1.28 7.02 40.58
CA ARG A 252 -2.45 6.53 41.34
C ARG A 252 -2.04 5.82 42.64
N ALA A 253 -1.02 4.96 42.57
CA ALA A 253 -0.48 4.25 43.73
C ALA A 253 0.18 5.21 44.73
N GLU A 254 0.96 6.18 44.25
CA GLU A 254 1.56 7.24 45.06
C GLU A 254 0.48 8.12 45.72
N GLU A 255 -0.54 8.54 44.97
CA GLU A 255 -1.67 9.33 45.49
C GLU A 255 -2.46 8.55 46.55
N ALA A 256 -2.70 7.25 46.33
CA ALA A 256 -3.34 6.37 47.31
C ALA A 256 -2.50 6.22 48.59
N ALA A 257 -1.19 5.98 48.47
CA ALA A 257 -0.28 5.88 49.61
C ALA A 257 -0.14 7.21 50.38
N LEU A 258 -0.21 8.35 49.69
CA LEU A 258 -0.25 9.67 50.33
C LEU A 258 -1.58 9.91 51.05
N ARG A 259 -2.72 9.54 50.45
CA ARG A 259 -4.04 9.58 51.13
C ARG A 259 -4.05 8.69 52.38
N GLU A 260 -3.52 7.48 52.30
CA GLU A 260 -3.44 6.56 53.43
C GLU A 260 -2.59 7.15 54.57
N ARG A 261 -1.37 7.63 54.26
CA ARG A 261 -0.49 8.30 55.24
C ARG A 261 -1.13 9.53 55.88
N LEU A 262 -1.85 10.35 55.11
CA LEU A 262 -2.59 11.50 55.63
C LEU A 262 -3.76 11.06 56.52
N SER A 263 -4.49 10.00 56.13
CA SER A 263 -5.57 9.46 56.97
C SER A 263 -5.05 8.91 58.30
N GLU A 264 -3.87 8.28 58.30
CA GLU A 264 -3.23 7.77 59.52
C GLU A 264 -2.64 8.88 60.37
N GLN A 265 -2.03 9.91 59.76
CA GLN A 265 -1.61 11.12 60.48
C GLN A 265 -2.79 11.84 61.14
N ASN A 266 -3.93 11.92 60.45
CA ASN A 266 -5.16 12.48 61.02
C ASN A 266 -5.64 11.62 62.20
N ARG A 267 -5.77 10.29 62.07
CA ARG A 267 -6.12 9.40 63.20
C ARG A 267 -5.17 9.56 64.39
N LEU A 268 -3.86 9.68 64.15
CA LEU A 268 -2.86 9.87 65.19
C LEU A 268 -2.97 11.25 65.86
N ALA A 269 -3.36 12.28 65.11
CA ALA A 269 -3.63 13.62 65.62
C ALA A 269 -4.95 13.67 66.40
N ASP A 270 -6.03 13.09 65.89
CA ASP A 270 -7.32 12.95 66.55
C ASP A 270 -7.15 12.19 67.88
N ALA A 271 -6.50 11.02 67.86
CA ALA A 271 -6.19 10.26 69.07
C ALA A 271 -5.19 10.98 69.99
N ALA A 272 -4.38 11.94 69.50
CA ALA A 272 -3.56 12.80 70.36
C ALA A 272 -4.39 13.91 71.01
N ALA A 273 -5.35 14.49 70.29
CA ALA A 273 -6.31 15.45 70.81
C ALA A 273 -7.22 14.80 71.87
N GLU A 274 -7.81 13.63 71.61
CA GLU A 274 -8.59 12.86 72.59
C GLU A 274 -7.79 12.58 73.88
N ARG A 275 -6.50 12.23 73.76
CA ARG A 275 -5.61 12.02 74.91
C ARG A 275 -5.26 13.31 75.65
N ALA A 276 -5.18 14.45 74.96
CA ALA A 276 -4.97 15.76 75.57
C ALA A 276 -6.24 16.20 76.32
N ASP A 277 -7.40 16.09 75.69
CA ASP A 277 -8.73 16.27 76.26
C ASP A 277 -8.94 15.42 77.53
N ASP A 278 -8.61 14.12 77.47
CA ASP A 278 -8.67 13.23 78.64
C ASP A 278 -7.64 13.58 79.71
N ALA A 279 -6.48 14.13 79.34
CA ALA A 279 -5.49 14.62 80.30
C ALA A 279 -5.98 15.90 80.98
N GLU A 280 -6.61 16.82 80.25
CA GLU A 280 -7.21 18.05 80.80
C GLU A 280 -8.43 17.73 81.66
N ARG A 281 -9.33 16.82 81.23
CA ARG A 281 -10.42 16.30 82.06
C ARG A 281 -9.90 15.72 83.37
N ARG A 282 -8.89 14.85 83.33
CA ARG A 282 -8.28 14.26 84.54
C ARG A 282 -7.53 15.28 85.38
N ALA A 283 -6.91 16.30 84.80
CA ALA A 283 -6.29 17.40 85.52
C ALA A 283 -7.34 18.29 86.22
N GLY A 284 -8.46 18.58 85.55
CA GLY A 284 -9.60 19.30 86.11
C GLY A 284 -10.26 18.54 87.26
N GLU A 285 -10.52 17.23 87.08
CA GLU A 285 -10.97 16.37 88.18
C GLU A 285 -9.97 16.33 89.34
N SER A 286 -8.66 16.27 89.06
CA SER A 286 -7.62 16.26 90.08
C SER A 286 -7.60 17.57 90.88
N ARG A 287 -7.73 18.72 90.20
CA ARG A 287 -7.90 20.03 90.84
C ARG A 287 -9.17 20.09 91.69
N LEU A 288 -10.32 19.66 91.15
CA LEU A 288 -11.58 19.61 91.90
C LEU A 288 -11.54 18.65 93.11
N ARG A 289 -10.74 17.57 93.05
CA ARG A 289 -10.46 16.70 94.21
C ARG A 289 -9.52 17.37 95.21
N ALA A 290 -8.51 18.10 94.75
CA ALA A 290 -7.61 18.86 95.62
C ALA A 290 -8.35 20.00 96.34
N GLU A 291 -9.13 20.81 95.62
CA GLU A 291 -9.97 21.88 96.15
C GLU A 291 -10.99 21.35 97.18
N ARG A 292 -11.62 20.20 96.92
CA ARG A 292 -12.47 19.51 97.91
C ARG A 292 -11.68 19.00 99.11
N GLY A 293 -10.51 18.40 98.90
CA GLY A 293 -9.64 17.95 99.99
C GLY A 293 -9.11 19.10 100.85
N GLU A 294 -8.86 20.27 100.26
CA GLU A 294 -8.49 21.49 100.97
C GLU A 294 -9.67 22.08 101.76
N ALA A 295 -10.88 22.07 101.19
CA ALA A 295 -12.10 22.45 101.91
C ALA A 295 -12.43 21.48 103.06
N GLU A 296 -12.39 20.16 102.82
CA GLU A 296 -12.58 19.14 103.85
C GLU A 296 -11.49 19.22 104.94
N ALA A 297 -10.26 19.58 104.58
CA ALA A 297 -9.18 19.83 105.54
C ALA A 297 -9.35 21.15 106.30
N ALA A 298 -9.96 22.18 105.71
CA ALA A 298 -10.34 23.41 106.42
C ALA A 298 -11.47 23.14 107.42
N ASP A 299 -12.53 22.43 107.01
CA ASP A 299 -13.63 21.99 107.88
C ASP A 299 -13.14 21.03 108.97
N ALA A 300 -12.14 20.19 108.70
CA ALA A 300 -11.50 19.34 109.71
C ALA A 300 -10.68 20.14 110.72
N ARG A 301 -10.01 21.22 110.30
CA ARG A 301 -9.31 22.15 111.22
C ARG A 301 -10.30 22.94 112.06
N GLY A 302 -11.34 23.53 111.46
CA GLY A 302 -12.39 24.23 112.20
C GLY A 302 -13.02 23.34 113.28
N ARG A 303 -13.38 22.09 112.94
CA ARG A 303 -13.86 21.11 113.93
C ARG A 303 -12.82 20.73 115.00
N ALA A 304 -11.53 20.72 114.67
CA ALA A 304 -10.47 20.46 115.64
C ALA A 304 -10.26 21.66 116.59
N ASP A 305 -10.37 22.88 116.08
CA ASP A 305 -10.29 24.13 116.86
C ASP A 305 -11.52 24.29 117.77
N ASP A 306 -12.72 23.96 117.28
CA ASP A 306 -13.96 23.89 118.08
C ASP A 306 -13.84 22.85 119.21
N LEU A 307 -13.35 21.64 118.90
CA LEU A 307 -13.11 20.58 119.90
C LEU A 307 -11.99 20.96 120.90
N ALA A 308 -10.99 21.74 120.49
CA ALA A 308 -9.98 22.28 121.39
C ALA A 308 -10.58 23.35 122.32
N ALA A 309 -11.41 24.26 121.80
CA ALA A 309 -12.13 25.24 122.60
C ALA A 309 -13.14 24.58 123.57
N GLU A 310 -13.80 23.49 123.16
CA GLU A 310 -14.67 22.70 124.02
C GLU A 310 -13.89 21.94 125.10
N ARG A 311 -12.76 21.30 124.75
CA ARG A 311 -11.82 20.72 125.72
C ARG A 311 -11.36 21.74 126.76
N ASP A 312 -11.08 22.97 126.35
CA ASP A 312 -10.53 24.00 127.25
C ASP A 312 -11.63 24.59 128.15
N ARG A 313 -12.86 24.74 127.64
CA ARG A 313 -14.05 25.02 128.48
C ARG A 313 -14.31 23.92 129.51
N LEU A 314 -14.27 22.65 129.08
CA LEU A 314 -14.46 21.50 129.96
C LEU A 314 -13.32 21.38 131.00
N SER A 315 -12.08 21.70 130.61
CA SER A 315 -10.94 21.73 131.54
C SER A 315 -11.10 22.82 132.60
N ALA A 316 -11.47 24.04 132.20
CA ALA A 316 -11.74 25.14 133.13
C ALA A 316 -12.91 24.83 134.08
N ALA A 317 -14.00 24.25 133.58
CA ALA A 317 -15.12 23.80 134.40
C ALA A 317 -14.70 22.70 135.40
N LEU A 318 -13.83 21.77 134.99
CA LEU A 318 -13.35 20.68 135.83
C LEU A 318 -12.30 21.15 136.86
N GLU A 319 -11.56 22.22 136.59
CA GLU A 319 -10.76 22.94 137.61
C GLU A 319 -11.65 23.72 138.58
N GLN A 320 -12.72 24.35 138.11
CA GLN A 320 -13.69 25.06 138.95
C GLN A 320 -14.40 24.11 139.93
N GLU A 321 -14.84 22.94 139.45
CA GLU A 321 -15.39 21.85 140.28
C GLU A 321 -14.35 21.29 141.27
N ARG A 322 -13.09 21.13 140.85
CA ARG A 322 -12.00 20.72 141.76
C ARG A 322 -11.73 21.76 142.86
N GLY A 323 -11.86 23.05 142.56
CA GLY A 323 -11.79 24.15 143.52
C GLY A 323 -12.95 24.08 144.53
N ALA A 324 -14.19 24.05 144.06
CA ALA A 324 -15.38 23.93 144.91
C ALA A 324 -15.30 22.69 145.83
N ALA A 325 -14.93 21.53 145.28
CA ALA A 325 -14.75 20.30 146.04
C ALA A 325 -13.52 20.33 146.97
N ALA A 326 -12.54 21.22 146.79
CA ALA A 326 -11.47 21.44 147.76
C ALA A 326 -11.98 22.27 148.94
N GLU A 327 -12.66 23.38 148.67
CA GLU A 327 -13.26 24.25 149.69
C GLU A 327 -14.34 23.54 150.52
N GLU A 328 -15.13 22.62 149.94
CA GLU A 328 -16.04 21.77 150.72
C GLU A 328 -15.29 20.81 151.65
N ARG A 329 -14.21 20.17 151.18
CA ARG A 329 -13.40 19.28 152.02
C ARG A 329 -12.67 20.03 153.15
N GLU A 330 -12.29 21.28 152.92
CA GLU A 330 -11.72 22.15 153.96
C GLU A 330 -12.80 22.60 154.96
N ARG A 331 -14.00 23.00 154.49
CA ARG A 331 -15.17 23.28 155.35
C ARG A 331 -15.56 22.08 156.20
N HIS A 332 -15.60 20.88 155.63
CA HIS A 332 -15.91 19.65 156.36
C HIS A 332 -14.84 19.24 157.38
N ARG A 333 -13.54 19.46 157.08
CA ARG A 333 -12.47 19.31 158.09
C ARG A 333 -12.66 20.29 159.25
N ALA A 334 -12.78 21.58 158.94
CA ALA A 334 -12.98 22.61 159.95
C ALA A 334 -14.28 22.41 160.77
N GLU A 335 -15.27 21.66 160.29
CA GLU A 335 -16.45 21.25 161.08
C GLU A 335 -16.23 19.95 161.86
N LEU A 336 -15.49 18.97 161.34
CA LEU A 336 -15.05 17.80 162.11
C LEU A 336 -14.18 18.23 163.29
N ASP A 337 -13.17 19.08 163.08
CA ASP A 337 -12.28 19.59 164.13
C ASP A 337 -13.08 20.29 165.25
N ARG A 338 -14.12 21.06 164.88
CA ARG A 338 -15.04 21.70 165.85
C ARG A 338 -15.94 20.70 166.57
N ARG A 339 -16.37 19.62 165.92
CA ARG A 339 -17.15 18.54 166.55
C ARG A 339 -16.27 17.69 167.48
N GLU A 340 -15.03 17.42 167.13
CA GLU A 340 -14.07 16.70 167.98
C GLU A 340 -13.67 17.54 169.20
N ALA A 341 -13.44 18.84 169.05
CA ALA A 341 -13.23 19.74 170.18
C ALA A 341 -14.45 19.76 171.14
N ALA A 342 -15.66 20.00 170.61
CA ALA A 342 -16.88 20.00 171.42
C ALA A 342 -17.16 18.64 172.10
N ALA A 343 -16.81 17.52 171.45
CA ALA A 343 -16.90 16.19 172.05
C ALA A 343 -15.84 15.94 173.13
N ALA A 344 -14.62 16.47 172.96
CA ALA A 344 -13.57 16.41 173.98
C ALA A 344 -13.94 17.23 175.22
N ASP A 345 -14.48 18.43 175.04
CA ASP A 345 -14.99 19.28 176.12
C ASP A 345 -16.16 18.61 176.85
N SER A 346 -17.15 18.09 176.11
CA SER A 346 -18.29 17.34 176.68
C SER A 346 -17.84 16.10 177.45
N LEU A 347 -16.79 15.41 176.99
CA LEU A 347 -16.21 14.25 177.67
C LEU A 347 -15.39 14.66 178.91
N ALA A 348 -14.77 15.84 178.93
CA ALA A 348 -14.10 16.39 180.09
C ALA A 348 -15.10 16.81 181.17
N GLU A 349 -16.17 17.50 180.79
CA GLU A 349 -17.29 17.89 181.66
C GLU A 349 -17.96 16.64 182.26
N ALA A 350 -18.33 15.65 181.43
CA ALA A 350 -18.91 14.39 181.90
C ALA A 350 -17.98 13.60 182.85
N LYS A 351 -16.65 13.71 182.71
CA LYS A 351 -15.68 13.11 183.66
C LYS A 351 -15.62 13.87 184.98
N GLN A 352 -15.68 15.20 184.96
CA GLN A 352 -15.75 16.01 186.18
C GLN A 352 -17.06 15.73 186.94
N ASP A 353 -18.18 15.64 186.21
CA ASP A 353 -19.49 15.37 186.78
C ASP A 353 -19.58 13.93 187.36
N ALA A 354 -18.98 12.94 186.68
CA ALA A 354 -18.84 11.59 187.22
C ALA A 354 -17.95 11.53 188.47
N ALA A 355 -16.85 12.29 188.51
CA ALA A 355 -15.98 12.38 189.68
C ALA A 355 -16.67 13.06 190.88
N ALA A 356 -17.45 14.12 190.63
CA ALA A 356 -18.26 14.78 191.66
C ALA A 356 -19.35 13.85 192.22
N ARG A 357 -20.02 13.08 191.36
CA ARG A 357 -21.01 12.06 191.78
C ARG A 357 -20.36 10.93 192.60
N LEU A 358 -19.17 10.46 192.23
CA LEU A 358 -18.41 9.47 193.01
C LEU A 358 -18.03 10.01 194.40
N ALA A 359 -17.50 11.23 194.47
CA ALA A 359 -17.18 11.88 195.74
C ALA A 359 -18.41 12.04 196.66
N ALA A 360 -19.57 12.41 196.09
CA ALA A 360 -20.82 12.49 196.84
C ALA A 360 -21.33 11.13 197.34
N VAL A 361 -21.13 10.05 196.57
CA VAL A 361 -21.48 8.68 196.99
C VAL A 361 -20.56 8.18 198.10
N ASP A 362 -19.25 8.43 198.03
CA ASP A 362 -18.32 8.03 199.09
C ASP A 362 -18.51 8.84 200.38
N ASP A 363 -18.84 10.14 200.32
CA ASP A 363 -19.18 10.90 201.54
C ASP A 363 -20.53 10.44 202.13
N ALA A 364 -21.54 10.15 201.28
CA ALA A 364 -22.79 9.53 201.74
C ALA A 364 -22.55 8.16 202.40
N ARG A 365 -21.62 7.35 201.87
CA ARG A 365 -21.19 6.07 202.46
C ARG A 365 -20.47 6.27 203.79
N ALA A 366 -19.57 7.26 203.89
CA ALA A 366 -18.90 7.62 205.13
C ALA A 366 -19.89 8.17 206.18
N GLN A 367 -20.96 8.85 205.77
CA GLN A 367 -22.05 9.23 206.67
C GLN A 367 -22.92 8.04 207.08
N ALA A 368 -23.15 7.06 206.21
CA ALA A 368 -23.92 5.86 206.50
C ALA A 368 -23.20 4.94 207.51
N LEU A 369 -21.90 4.69 207.33
CA LEU A 369 -21.08 3.94 208.29
C LEU A 369 -21.12 4.59 209.68
N ARG A 370 -20.90 5.91 209.75
CA ARG A 370 -21.03 6.69 211.00
C ARG A 370 -22.44 6.72 211.57
N ARG A 371 -23.49 6.27 210.87
CA ARG A 371 -24.83 6.04 211.45
C ARG A 371 -24.97 4.61 211.97
N ALA A 372 -24.43 3.61 211.26
CA ALA A 372 -24.40 2.23 211.71
C ALA A 372 -23.62 2.07 213.04
N GLU A 373 -22.41 2.62 213.13
CA GLU A 373 -21.56 2.59 214.33
C GLU A 373 -22.28 3.17 215.58
N ARG A 374 -23.13 4.20 215.40
CA ARG A 374 -23.96 4.78 216.47
C ARG A 374 -25.19 3.94 216.78
N ALA A 375 -25.79 3.30 215.78
CA ALA A 375 -26.94 2.42 215.99
C ALA A 375 -26.55 1.13 216.73
N GLU A 376 -25.37 0.57 216.45
CA GLU A 376 -24.81 -0.58 217.17
C GLU A 376 -24.50 -0.23 218.63
N ALA A 377 -23.82 0.90 218.89
CA ALA A 377 -23.58 1.38 220.25
C ALA A 377 -24.88 1.60 221.05
N GLN A 378 -25.93 2.16 220.42
CA GLN A 378 -27.25 2.32 221.03
C GLN A 378 -27.99 1.00 221.27
N LEU A 379 -27.71 -0.04 220.47
CA LEU A 379 -28.31 -1.36 220.65
C LEU A 379 -27.69 -2.10 221.84
N ASP A 380 -26.37 -2.03 222.00
CA ASP A 380 -25.65 -2.58 223.15
C ASP A 380 -26.06 -1.90 224.46
N GLU A 381 -26.24 -0.58 224.45
CA GLU A 381 -26.72 0.20 225.60
C GLU A 381 -28.17 -0.15 225.99
N ALA A 382 -29.08 -0.24 225.00
CA ALA A 382 -30.47 -0.66 225.24
C ALA A 382 -30.61 -2.11 225.75
N LEU A 383 -29.70 -3.01 225.36
CA LEU A 383 -29.64 -4.39 225.86
C LEU A 383 -29.09 -4.48 227.29
N ALA A 384 -28.29 -3.50 227.74
CA ALA A 384 -27.92 -3.37 229.15
C ALA A 384 -29.11 -2.90 230.01
N ASP A 385 -29.81 -1.85 229.60
CA ASP A 385 -30.94 -1.28 230.35
C ASP A 385 -32.11 -2.28 230.53
N LEU A 386 -32.44 -3.06 229.50
CA LEU A 386 -33.46 -4.11 229.59
C LEU A 386 -33.13 -5.21 230.62
N LYS A 387 -31.85 -5.38 230.96
CA LYS A 387 -31.37 -6.30 231.99
C LYS A 387 -31.53 -5.74 233.41
N GLN A 388 -31.69 -4.43 233.54
CA GLN A 388 -31.75 -3.70 234.80
C GLN A 388 -33.18 -3.28 235.18
N MET A 389 -33.98 -2.83 234.21
CA MET A 389 -35.33 -2.29 234.45
C MET A 389 -36.40 -3.36 234.77
N ARG A 390 -36.18 -4.63 234.43
CA ARG A 390 -37.17 -5.71 234.68
C ARG A 390 -37.31 -6.16 236.14
N GLY A 391 -36.69 -5.44 237.08
CA GLY A 391 -36.82 -5.68 238.51
C GLY A 391 -38.07 -5.07 239.16
N LEU A 392 -38.58 -3.92 238.69
CA LEU A 392 -39.64 -3.16 239.39
C LEU A 392 -40.54 -2.33 238.44
N GLY A 393 -41.86 -2.46 238.60
CA GLY A 393 -42.86 -1.45 238.19
C GLY A 393 -43.38 -1.55 236.74
N ALA A 394 -44.69 -1.77 236.58
CA ALA A 394 -45.36 -1.92 235.28
C ALA A 394 -46.22 -0.71 234.88
N ALA A 395 -46.22 -0.34 233.58
CA ALA A 395 -47.32 0.32 232.86
C ALA A 395 -47.08 0.29 231.32
N GLU A 396 -48.16 0.32 230.54
CA GLU A 396 -48.23 0.21 229.04
C GLU A 396 -49.53 0.89 228.53
N PRO A 397 -49.80 1.08 227.21
CA PRO A 397 -48.91 1.38 226.07
C PRO A 397 -49.48 2.43 225.04
N ALA A 398 -48.70 2.73 223.98
CA ALA A 398 -49.10 3.25 222.64
C ALA A 398 -49.73 4.68 222.50
N PRO A 399 -49.37 5.46 221.44
CA PRO A 399 -50.03 5.35 220.12
C PRO A 399 -49.10 5.60 218.89
N VAL A 400 -49.67 5.69 217.66
CA VAL A 400 -48.92 5.72 216.37
C VAL A 400 -49.48 6.75 215.33
N PRO A 401 -48.64 7.58 214.68
CA PRO A 401 -48.92 8.32 213.43
C PRO A 401 -48.29 7.61 212.19
N ARG A 402 -48.81 7.65 210.96
CA ARG A 402 -49.26 8.74 210.06
C ARG A 402 -48.14 9.60 209.43
N SER A 403 -47.79 9.27 208.19
CA SER A 403 -47.22 10.19 207.17
C SER A 403 -47.77 9.84 205.78
N ASP A 404 -47.58 10.73 204.79
CA ASP A 404 -48.47 10.89 203.62
C ASP A 404 -47.71 11.51 202.42
N THR A 405 -48.32 11.52 201.22
CA THR A 405 -47.89 12.17 199.94
C THR A 405 -46.59 11.65 199.25
N GLY A 406 -46.37 11.80 197.93
CA GLY A 406 -47.26 12.24 196.82
C GLY A 406 -46.50 12.62 195.52
N GLY A 407 -47.14 12.44 194.35
CA GLY A 407 -46.76 13.00 193.02
C GLY A 407 -45.61 12.32 192.23
N THR A 408 -45.33 12.64 190.94
CA THR A 408 -46.12 13.31 189.86
C THR A 408 -45.37 13.27 188.50
N ALA A 409 -46.07 13.01 187.37
CA ALA A 409 -45.68 13.30 185.95
C ALA A 409 -44.34 12.69 185.41
N GLY A 410 -44.05 12.62 184.11
CA GLY A 410 -44.76 13.01 182.87
C GLY A 410 -44.10 12.37 181.61
N PRO A 411 -44.61 12.61 180.37
CA PRO A 411 -44.20 11.89 179.16
C PRO A 411 -43.22 12.65 178.24
N GLY A 412 -42.61 11.96 177.27
CA GLY A 412 -41.76 12.52 176.21
C GLY A 412 -41.01 11.45 175.42
#